data_AF-A0A929G212-F1
#
_entry.id   AF-A0A929G212-F1
#
_cell.length_a   1.000
_cell.length_b   1.000
_cell.length_c   1.000
_cell.angle_alpha   90.00
_cell.angle_beta   90.00
_cell.angle_gamma   90.00
#
_symmetry.space_group_name_H-M   'P 1'
#
loop_
_entity.id
_entity.type
_entity.pdbx_description
1 polymer ?
#
loop_
_entity_poly.entity_id
_entity_poly.type
_entity_poly.pdbx_seq_one_letter_code
_entity_poly.pdbx_strand_id
1 'polypeptide(L)'
;MHLIIDGYSSNQEILQDEDSLRDWLESYPSEIGMTRISAPLVLRYTGDKLEDWGISGFVFLAESHISVHTFVEPCYVNIDVFSCKDFDTERSVKDCQDKFQLVRLRTQVLDREWAEKPSTAASS
;
A
#
# COMPACT_ATOMS: atom_id res chain seq x y z
N MET A 1 0.36 11.35 7.16
CA MET A 1 1.43 11.01 6.20
C MET A 1 1.01 9.91 5.23
N HIS A 2 1.28 10.05 3.94
CA HIS A 2 0.98 9.05 2.92
C HIS A 2 2.23 8.73 2.09
N LEU A 3 2.77 7.53 2.25
CA LEU A 3 3.86 6.99 1.45
C LEU A 3 3.30 6.23 0.25
N ILE A 4 3.69 6.64 -0.96
CA ILE A 4 3.35 6.00 -2.23
C ILE A 4 4.61 5.35 -2.78
N ILE A 5 4.50 4.10 -3.23
CA ILE A 5 5.60 3.33 -3.79
C ILE A 5 5.16 2.71 -5.11
N ASP A 6 5.93 2.97 -6.15
CA ASP A 6 5.83 2.32 -7.46
C ASP A 6 7.07 1.46 -7.67
N GLY A 7 6.89 0.18 -7.98
CA GLY A 7 7.99 -0.77 -8.00
C GLY A 7 7.93 -1.73 -9.18
N TYR A 8 9.10 -2.14 -9.67
CA TYR A 8 9.27 -3.28 -10.56
C TYR A 8 9.94 -4.42 -9.78
N SER A 9 9.31 -5.58 -9.78
CA SER A 9 9.78 -6.80 -9.12
C SER A 9 10.64 -7.65 -10.05
N SER A 10 11.59 -8.39 -9.49
CA SER A 10 12.26 -9.49 -10.20
C SER A 10 11.51 -10.83 -10.14
N ASN A 11 10.36 -10.90 -9.45
CA ASN A 11 9.70 -12.16 -9.13
C ASN A 11 8.19 -12.10 -9.30
N GLN A 12 7.70 -12.66 -10.41
CA GLN A 12 6.26 -12.75 -10.71
C GLN A 12 5.49 -13.65 -9.73
N GLU A 13 6.13 -14.66 -9.14
CA GLU A 13 5.47 -15.59 -8.22
C GLU A 13 5.00 -14.86 -6.96
N ILE A 14 5.80 -13.92 -6.45
CA ILE A 14 5.43 -13.08 -5.30
C ILE A 14 4.25 -12.16 -5.65
N LEU A 15 4.19 -11.66 -6.88
CA LEU A 15 3.14 -10.74 -7.33
C LEU A 15 1.78 -11.42 -7.54
N GLN A 16 1.76 -12.76 -7.67
CA GLN A 16 0.55 -13.55 -7.90
C GLN A 16 0.10 -14.38 -6.67
N ASP A 17 0.79 -14.25 -5.54
CA ASP A 17 0.53 -14.98 -4.30
C ASP A 17 -0.49 -14.24 -3.40
N GLU A 18 -1.76 -14.60 -3.54
CA GLU A 18 -2.86 -13.97 -2.78
C GLU A 18 -2.75 -14.17 -1.28
N ASP A 19 -2.27 -15.33 -0.84
CA ASP A 19 -2.16 -15.67 0.58
C ASP A 19 -1.01 -14.89 1.20
N SER A 20 0.14 -14.82 0.52
CA SER A 20 1.26 -14.00 0.99
C SER A 20 0.93 -12.50 1.04
N LEU A 21 0.13 -12.00 0.09
CA LEU A 21 -0.36 -10.61 0.13
C LEU A 21 -1.33 -10.39 1.30
N ARG A 22 -2.22 -11.36 1.56
CA ARG A 22 -3.15 -11.31 2.69
C ARG A 22 -2.40 -11.29 4.01
N ASP A 23 -1.48 -12.22 4.21
CA ASP A 23 -0.67 -12.33 5.43
C ASP A 23 0.10 -11.03 5.70
N TRP A 24 0.70 -10.45 4.65
CA TRP A 24 1.38 -9.16 4.76
C TRP A 24 0.42 -8.04 5.19
N LEU A 25 -0.76 -7.93 4.58
CA LEU A 25 -1.76 -6.93 4.98
C LEU A 25 -2.34 -7.18 6.39
N GLU A 26 -2.28 -8.41 6.90
CA GLU A 26 -2.67 -8.73 8.27
C GLU A 26 -1.62 -8.33 9.31
N SER A 27 -0.33 -8.54 9.02
CA SER A 27 0.77 -8.31 9.98
C SER A 27 1.38 -6.92 9.89
N TYR A 28 1.63 -6.45 8.67
CA TYR A 28 2.46 -5.27 8.42
C TYR A 28 1.94 -3.98 9.07
N PRO A 29 0.62 -3.69 9.13
CA PRO A 29 0.13 -2.54 9.89
C PRO A 29 0.69 -2.48 11.32
N SER A 30 0.74 -3.61 12.03
CA SER A 30 1.24 -3.65 13.40
C SER A 30 2.74 -3.43 13.50
N GLU A 31 3.51 -3.86 12.50
CA GLU A 31 4.97 -3.73 12.42
C GLU A 31 5.43 -2.27 12.26
N ILE A 32 4.55 -1.44 11.70
CA ILE A 32 4.72 0.02 11.54
C ILE A 32 3.88 0.83 12.55
N GLY A 33 3.39 0.19 13.62
CA GLY A 33 2.71 0.87 14.74
C GLY A 33 1.27 1.31 14.45
N MET A 34 0.62 0.73 13.44
CA MET A 34 -0.76 1.00 13.04
C MET A 34 -1.70 -0.11 13.49
N THR A 35 -2.99 0.24 13.58
CA THR A 35 -4.05 -0.69 13.98
C THR A 35 -5.03 -0.86 12.83
N ARG A 36 -5.13 -2.08 12.31
CA ARG A 36 -6.18 -2.47 11.36
C ARG A 36 -7.54 -2.55 12.05
N ILE A 37 -8.58 -2.17 11.34
CA ILE A 37 -9.99 -2.24 11.80
C ILE A 37 -10.83 -3.22 10.98
N SER A 38 -10.20 -3.90 10.02
CA SER A 38 -10.83 -4.88 9.14
C SER A 38 -9.90 -6.06 8.86
N ALA A 39 -10.48 -7.15 8.37
CA ALA A 39 -9.71 -8.17 7.67
C ALA A 39 -9.31 -7.62 6.28
N PRO A 40 -8.13 -7.99 5.74
CA PRO A 40 -7.74 -7.58 4.40
C PRO A 40 -8.67 -8.14 3.33
N LEU A 41 -9.04 -7.28 2.39
CA LEU A 41 -9.69 -7.68 1.14
C LEU A 41 -8.59 -7.91 0.10
N VAL A 42 -8.55 -9.09 -0.50
CA VAL A 42 -7.62 -9.42 -1.58
C VAL A 42 -8.43 -10.01 -2.72
N LEU A 43 -8.28 -9.44 -3.90
CA LEU A 43 -9.06 -9.75 -5.09
C LEU A 43 -8.11 -9.95 -6.28
N ARG A 44 -8.22 -11.09 -6.93
CA ARG A 44 -7.63 -11.30 -8.25
C ARG A 44 -8.49 -10.67 -9.33
N TYR A 45 -7.83 -9.96 -10.25
CA TYR A 45 -8.44 -9.46 -11.48
C TYR A 45 -7.75 -10.10 -12.68
N THR A 46 -8.53 -10.42 -13.71
CA THR A 46 -8.05 -10.90 -15.00
C THR A 46 -8.84 -10.19 -16.09
N GLY A 47 -8.16 -9.33 -16.84
CA GLY A 47 -8.71 -8.62 -17.99
C GLY A 47 -8.54 -9.37 -19.29
N ASP A 48 -8.88 -8.71 -20.40
CA ASP A 48 -8.88 -9.30 -21.74
C ASP A 48 -7.47 -9.52 -22.30
N LYS A 49 -6.49 -8.72 -21.89
CA LYS A 49 -5.09 -8.85 -22.32
C LYS A 49 -4.27 -9.59 -21.28
N LEU A 50 -3.22 -10.25 -21.76
CA LEU A 50 -2.25 -10.91 -20.90
C LEU A 50 -1.62 -9.92 -19.91
N GLU A 51 -1.36 -8.67 -20.29
CA GLU A 51 -0.79 -7.66 -19.38
C GLU A 51 -1.75 -7.16 -18.28
N ASP A 52 -3.05 -7.40 -18.45
CA ASP A 52 -4.11 -6.80 -17.63
C ASP A 52 -4.59 -7.76 -16.53
N TRP A 53 -3.67 -8.37 -15.78
CA TRP A 53 -4.03 -9.19 -14.63
C TRP A 53 -3.08 -9.03 -13.44
N GLY A 54 -3.63 -9.31 -12.27
CA GLY A 54 -2.89 -9.30 -11.02
C GLY A 54 -3.81 -9.29 -9.81
N ILE A 55 -3.32 -8.76 -8.69
CA ILE A 55 -4.00 -8.83 -7.40
C ILE A 55 -4.10 -7.42 -6.81
N SER A 56 -5.30 -7.08 -6.36
CA SER A 56 -5.53 -5.89 -5.53
C SER A 56 -5.74 -6.33 -4.08
N GLY A 57 -4.97 -5.74 -3.16
CA GLY A 57 -5.07 -5.94 -1.73
C GLY A 57 -5.36 -4.63 -1.02
N PHE A 58 -6.22 -4.66 -0.01
CA PHE A 58 -6.60 -3.48 0.77
C PHE A 58 -6.90 -3.86 2.22
N VAL A 59 -6.43 -3.05 3.17
CA VAL A 59 -6.82 -3.16 4.58
C VAL A 59 -7.17 -1.78 5.15
N PHE A 60 -8.32 -1.70 5.81
CA PHE A 60 -8.71 -0.49 6.53
C PHE A 60 -7.95 -0.37 7.84
N LEU A 61 -7.40 0.81 8.06
CA LEU A 61 -6.92 1.30 9.34
C LEU A 61 -7.96 2.27 9.91
N ALA A 62 -7.88 2.62 11.19
CA ALA A 62 -8.90 3.44 11.87
C ALA A 62 -9.30 4.72 11.12
N GLU A 63 -8.35 5.39 10.46
CA GLU A 63 -8.57 6.65 9.74
C GLU A 63 -7.85 6.70 8.37
N SER A 64 -7.37 5.56 7.89
CA SER A 64 -6.50 5.48 6.72
C SER A 64 -6.52 4.06 6.12
N HIS A 65 -5.51 3.69 5.34
CA HIS A 65 -5.45 2.38 4.69
C HIS A 65 -4.04 1.98 4.28
N ILE A 66 -3.86 0.70 4.00
CA ILE A 66 -2.79 0.21 3.14
C ILE A 66 -3.43 -0.45 1.93
N SER A 67 -2.99 -0.07 0.73
CA SER A 67 -3.37 -0.71 -0.53
C SER A 67 -2.16 -1.20 -1.29
N VAL A 68 -2.35 -2.28 -2.05
CA VAL A 68 -1.37 -2.84 -2.96
C VAL A 68 -2.06 -3.31 -4.23
N HIS A 69 -1.47 -3.02 -5.39
CA HIS A 69 -1.93 -3.50 -6.68
C HIS A 69 -0.74 -4.11 -7.42
N THR A 70 -0.82 -5.39 -7.71
CA THR A 70 0.19 -6.09 -8.52
C THR A 70 -0.29 -6.21 -9.96
N PHE A 71 0.65 -6.15 -10.88
CA PHE A 71 0.47 -6.39 -12.30
C PHE A 71 1.55 -7.39 -12.71
N VAL A 72 1.14 -8.65 -12.90
CA VAL A 72 2.11 -9.76 -12.86
C VAL A 72 2.97 -9.81 -14.12
N GLU A 73 2.37 -9.70 -15.31
CA GLU A 73 3.15 -9.68 -16.55
C GLU A 73 4.17 -8.54 -16.64
N PRO A 74 3.82 -7.26 -16.37
CA PRO A 74 4.80 -6.17 -16.40
C PRO A 74 5.74 -6.18 -15.19
N CYS A 75 5.61 -7.16 -14.28
CA CYS A 75 6.33 -7.26 -13.02
C CYS A 75 6.23 -5.96 -12.18
N TYR A 76 5.06 -5.35 -12.13
CA TYR A 76 4.86 -4.03 -11.55
C TYR A 76 3.97 -4.08 -10.31
N VAL A 77 4.22 -3.19 -9.35
CA VAL A 77 3.40 -3.04 -8.14
C VAL A 77 3.24 -1.57 -7.77
N ASN A 78 2.03 -1.21 -7.33
CA ASN A 78 1.74 0.05 -6.64
C ASN A 78 1.39 -0.25 -5.19
N ILE A 79 1.92 0.53 -4.27
CA ILE A 79 1.69 0.37 -2.83
C ILE A 79 1.43 1.75 -2.24
N ASP A 80 0.36 1.85 -1.46
CA ASP A 80 0.04 3.02 -0.66
C ASP A 80 0.06 2.63 0.81
N VAL A 81 0.89 3.31 1.59
CA VAL A 81 0.88 3.24 3.06
C VAL A 81 0.41 4.59 3.58
N PHE A 82 -0.88 4.68 3.87
CA PHE A 82 -1.49 5.91 4.37
C PHE A 82 -1.79 5.78 5.86
N SER A 83 -1.36 6.79 6.64
CA SER A 83 -1.56 6.85 8.08
C SER A 83 -1.80 8.27 8.59
N CYS A 84 -2.65 8.40 9.60
CA CYS A 84 -2.78 9.62 10.40
C CYS A 84 -1.67 9.79 11.44
N LYS A 85 -0.87 8.75 11.71
CA LYS A 85 0.33 8.80 12.54
C LYS A 85 1.58 8.80 11.69
N ASP A 86 2.63 9.45 12.16
CA ASP A 86 3.96 9.31 11.58
C ASP A 86 4.50 7.88 11.78
N PHE A 87 5.29 7.45 10.81
CA PHE A 87 5.95 6.16 10.77
C PHE A 87 7.28 6.29 10.03
N ASP A 88 8.19 5.35 10.23
CA ASP A 88 9.48 5.36 9.55
C ASP A 88 9.29 5.02 8.07
N THR A 89 9.31 6.04 7.21
CA THR A 89 9.13 5.86 5.77
C THR A 89 10.30 5.14 5.12
N GLU A 90 11.54 5.34 5.60
CA GLU A 90 12.71 4.69 5.02
C GLU A 90 12.69 3.19 5.31
N ARG A 91 12.38 2.82 6.56
CA ARG A 91 12.14 1.43 6.93
C ARG A 91 10.99 0.85 6.12
N SER A 92 9.88 1.55 5.99
CA SER A 92 8.71 1.05 5.25
C SER A 92 9.01 0.83 3.76
N VAL A 93 9.80 1.72 3.14
CA VAL A 93 10.27 1.53 1.76
C VAL A 93 11.13 0.28 1.65
N LYS A 94 12.04 0.06 2.60
CA LYS A 94 12.89 -1.13 2.62
C LYS A 94 12.08 -2.41 2.82
N ASP A 95 11.15 -2.43 3.77
CA ASP A 95 10.29 -3.57 4.04
C ASP A 95 9.46 -3.94 2.79
N CYS A 96 8.91 -2.95 2.08
CA CYS A 96 8.24 -3.16 0.80
C CYS A 96 9.21 -3.62 -0.31
N GLN A 97 10.40 -3.05 -0.39
CA GLN A 97 11.43 -3.46 -1.36
C GLN A 97 11.79 -4.93 -1.17
N ASP A 98 11.99 -5.37 0.07
CA ASP A 98 12.35 -6.75 0.40
C ASP A 98 11.17 -7.71 0.17
N LYS A 99 9.94 -7.34 0.62
CA LYS A 99 8.72 -8.15 0.45
C LYS A 99 8.40 -8.42 -1.03
N PHE A 100 8.51 -7.40 -1.87
CA PHE A 100 8.14 -7.48 -3.29
C PHE A 100 9.34 -7.69 -4.21
N GLN A 101 10.56 -7.85 -3.66
CA GLN A 101 11.80 -8.00 -4.42
C GLN A 101 11.97 -6.92 -5.49
N LEU A 102 11.81 -5.65 -5.07
CA LEU A 102 11.83 -4.52 -5.99
C LEU A 102 13.25 -4.22 -6.46
N VAL A 103 13.47 -4.35 -7.76
CA VAL A 103 14.75 -4.04 -8.43
C VAL A 103 14.82 -2.59 -8.93
N ARG A 104 13.66 -1.96 -9.10
CA ARG A 104 13.54 -0.53 -9.40
C ARG A 104 12.32 0.00 -8.67
N LEU A 105 12.48 1.11 -7.95
CA LEU A 105 11.36 1.73 -7.24
C LEU A 105 11.43 3.25 -7.29
N ARG A 106 10.26 3.87 -7.20
CA ARG A 106 10.06 5.30 -7.00
C ARG A 106 9.16 5.46 -5.79
N THR A 107 9.48 6.43 -4.95
CA THR A 107 8.70 6.73 -3.75
C THR A 107 8.30 8.19 -3.73
N GLN A 108 7.17 8.48 -3.09
CA GLN A 108 6.72 9.83 -2.80
C GLN A 108 6.06 9.85 -1.44
N VAL A 109 6.41 10.84 -0.62
CA VAL A 109 5.74 11.08 0.66
C VAL A 109 4.88 12.33 0.50
N LEU A 110 3.60 12.19 0.80
CA LEU A 110 2.63 13.28 0.82
C LEU A 110 2.24 13.59 2.26
N ASP A 111 2.34 14.87 2.62
CA ASP A 111 1.62 15.38 3.78
C ASP A 111 0.13 15.50 3.42
N ARG A 112 -0.73 15.05 4.33
CA ARG A 112 -2.18 15.00 4.16
C ARG A 112 -2.89 15.90 5.16
N GLU A 113 -2.15 16.56 6.06
CA GLU A 113 -2.69 17.57 6.95
C GLU A 113 -2.85 18.91 6.21
N TRP A 114 -3.91 19.64 6.53
CA TRP A 114 -4.08 21.03 6.08
C TRP A 114 -3.32 21.94 7.03
N ALA A 115 -2.43 22.79 6.48
CA ALA A 115 -1.66 23.76 7.27
C ALA A 115 -2.54 24.76 8.05
N GLU A 116 -3.74 25.07 7.53
CA GLU A 116 -4.75 25.88 8.20
C GLU A 116 -6.08 25.12 8.20
N LYS A 117 -6.59 24.77 9.38
CA LYS A 117 -7.98 24.33 9.51
C LYS A 117 -8.87 25.51 9.12
N PRO A 118 -9.87 25.35 8.23
CA PRO A 118 -10.80 26.43 7.92
C PRO A 118 -11.37 26.97 9.23
N SER A 119 -11.29 28.30 9.40
CA SER A 119 -11.86 28.94 10.59
C SER A 119 -13.31 28.50 10.70
N THR A 120 -13.69 28.01 11.88
CA THR A 120 -15.09 27.77 12.18
C THR A 120 -15.79 29.11 12.04
N ALA A 121 -16.43 29.35 10.89
CA ALA A 121 -17.33 30.47 10.73
C ALA A 121 -18.37 30.33 11.83
N ALA A 122 -18.26 31.22 12.82
CA ALA A 122 -19.14 31.26 13.96
C ALA A 122 -20.58 31.33 13.44
N SER A 123 -21.39 30.44 14.01
CA SER A 123 -22.84 30.49 14.05
C SER A 123 -23.41 31.91 13.95
N SER A 124 -24.32 32.11 13.00
CA SER A 124 -25.35 33.14 13.04
C SER A 124 -26.70 32.48 12.96
#